data_AF-A0A2I2YUZ2-F1
#
_entry.id   AF-A0A2I2YUZ2-F1
#
_cell.length_a   1.000
_cell.length_b   1.000
_cell.length_c   1.000
_cell.angle_alpha   90.00
_cell.angle_beta   90.00
_cell.angle_gamma   90.00
#
_symmetry.space_group_name_H-M   'P 1'
#
loop_
_entity.id
_entity.type
_entity.pdbx_description
1 polymer ?
#
loop_
_entity_poly.entity_id
_entity_poly.type
_entity_poly.pdbx_seq_one_letter_code
_entity_poly.pdbx_strand_id
1 'polypeptide(L)'
;MPSRLRKTRKLQGHVIHRKHQKHPGGHGNAGGTHHHRISFNKYHPGYFGKVGMRHYRLKRNQSFCPTVNLDKLWTLVSEQTWANAAENKTGAAPITDVALLVS
;
A
#
# COMPACT_ATOMS: atom_id res chain seq x y z
N MET A 1 13.40 14.98 27.06
CA MET A 1 14.60 14.22 26.62
C MET A 1 14.18 12.81 26.16
N PRO A 2 14.16 12.53 24.85
CA PRO A 2 13.63 11.27 24.29
C PRO A 2 14.45 10.02 24.69
N SER A 3 15.73 10.19 25.06
CA SER A 3 16.61 9.11 25.49
C SER A 3 16.20 8.44 26.82
N ARG A 4 15.42 9.14 27.67
CA ARG A 4 14.96 8.63 28.98
C ARG A 4 14.07 7.38 28.86
N LEU A 5 13.31 7.24 27.77
CA LEU A 5 12.35 6.16 27.57
C LEU A 5 12.96 4.90 26.92
N ARG A 6 14.26 4.93 26.55
CA ARG A 6 14.91 3.80 25.88
C ARG A 6 15.08 2.61 26.83
N LYS A 7 14.74 1.40 26.35
CA LYS A 7 14.89 0.13 27.08
C LYS A 7 16.31 -0.09 27.62
N THR A 8 17.34 0.41 26.92
CA THR A 8 18.75 0.31 27.32
C THR A 8 19.05 0.91 28.70
N ARG A 9 18.33 1.97 29.12
CA ARG A 9 18.53 2.59 30.45
C ARG A 9 18.15 1.65 31.60
N LYS A 10 17.18 0.75 31.40
CA LYS A 10 16.74 -0.23 32.40
C LYS A 10 17.58 -1.50 32.45
N LEU A 11 18.48 -1.70 31.48
CA LEU A 11 19.28 -2.91 31.33
C LEU A 11 20.69 -2.81 31.94
N GLN A 12 21.05 -1.67 32.54
CA GLN A 12 22.30 -1.50 33.29
C GLN A 12 22.34 -2.46 34.50
N GLY A 13 23.52 -2.99 34.84
CA GLY A 13 23.69 -3.93 35.95
C GLY A 13 23.35 -5.41 35.66
N HIS A 14 22.80 -5.73 34.49
CA HIS A 14 22.53 -7.11 34.09
C HIS A 14 23.78 -7.71 33.40
N VAL A 15 24.20 -8.92 33.81
CA VAL A 15 25.47 -9.55 33.37
C VAL A 15 25.37 -10.21 31.99
N ILE A 16 24.19 -10.70 31.60
CA ILE A 16 24.02 -11.48 30.36
C ILE A 16 23.23 -10.65 29.34
N HIS A 17 23.96 -9.94 28.49
CA HIS A 17 23.47 -9.52 27.18
C HIS A 17 24.10 -10.48 26.18
N ARG A 18 23.34 -11.51 25.77
CA ARG A 18 23.77 -12.61 24.87
C ARG A 18 24.85 -12.17 23.88
N LYS A 19 25.90 -12.99 23.68
CA LYS A 19 27.05 -12.74 22.78
C LYS A 19 26.58 -12.23 21.41
N HIS A 20 26.42 -10.92 21.30
CA HIS A 20 25.78 -10.28 20.16
C HIS A 20 26.83 -10.15 19.07
N GLN A 21 26.76 -11.06 18.10
CA GLN A 21 27.61 -11.01 16.92
C GLN A 21 26.98 -10.10 15.87
N LYS A 22 27.81 -9.50 15.01
CA LYS A 22 27.34 -8.52 14.01
C LYS A 22 26.37 -9.14 13.00
N HIS A 23 26.70 -10.29 12.40
CA HIS A 23 25.90 -10.90 11.32
C HIS A 23 25.95 -12.44 11.32
N PRO A 24 25.30 -13.11 12.29
CA PRO A 24 25.36 -14.58 12.39
C PRO A 24 24.67 -15.33 11.23
N GLY A 25 23.70 -14.71 10.54
CA GLY A 25 22.97 -15.31 9.41
C GLY A 25 23.31 -14.73 8.03
N GLY A 26 24.31 -13.85 7.96
CA GLY A 26 24.60 -13.02 6.79
C GLY A 26 23.92 -11.65 6.81
N HIS A 27 24.03 -10.92 5.71
CA HIS A 27 23.48 -9.56 5.55
C HIS A 27 22.23 -9.58 4.67
N GLY A 28 21.24 -8.77 5.02
CA GLY A 28 19.99 -8.64 4.24
C GLY A 28 19.31 -9.99 4.03
N ASN A 29 18.97 -10.29 2.77
CA ASN A 29 18.25 -11.50 2.36
C ASN A 29 19.18 -12.70 2.02
N ALA A 30 20.42 -12.70 2.51
CA ALA A 30 21.35 -13.80 2.30
C ALA A 30 20.77 -15.15 2.76
N GLY A 31 21.08 -16.22 2.04
CA GLY A 31 20.64 -17.58 2.40
C GLY A 31 19.17 -17.87 2.15
N GLY A 32 18.43 -17.02 1.43
CA GLY A 32 16.99 -17.17 1.23
C GLY A 32 16.55 -18.47 0.56
N THR A 33 17.44 -19.16 -0.17
CA THR A 33 17.20 -20.51 -0.72
C THR A 33 17.87 -21.65 0.07
N HIS A 34 18.71 -21.30 1.05
CA HIS A 34 19.51 -22.24 1.86
C HIS A 34 19.06 -22.18 3.33
N HIS A 35 19.87 -21.61 4.22
CA HIS A 35 19.61 -21.58 5.66
C HIS A 35 18.46 -20.66 6.09
N HIS A 36 18.01 -19.74 5.22
CA HIS A 36 16.80 -18.92 5.43
C HIS A 36 15.60 -19.36 4.58
N ARG A 37 15.69 -20.52 3.89
CA ARG A 37 14.63 -21.07 3.03
C ARG A 37 13.27 -21.17 3.72
N ILE A 38 13.26 -21.58 4.99
CA ILE A 38 12.01 -21.75 5.76
C ILE A 38 11.26 -20.42 5.87
N SER A 39 11.97 -19.31 6.12
CA SER A 39 11.35 -17.99 6.24
C SER A 39 10.72 -17.55 4.91
N PHE A 40 11.46 -17.68 3.81
CA PHE A 40 10.98 -17.30 2.47
C PHE A 40 9.82 -18.17 2.01
N ASN A 41 9.91 -19.48 2.17
CA ASN A 41 8.82 -20.38 1.77
C ASN A 41 7.55 -20.15 2.58
N LYS A 42 7.68 -19.76 3.86
CA LYS A 42 6.53 -19.56 4.74
C LYS A 42 5.86 -18.20 4.55
N TYR A 43 6.64 -17.14 4.46
CA TYR A 43 6.10 -15.77 4.49
C TYR A 43 6.16 -15.04 3.14
N HIS A 44 6.99 -15.51 2.20
CA HIS A 44 7.20 -14.88 0.90
C HIS A 44 7.16 -15.91 -0.25
N PRO A 45 6.06 -16.68 -0.40
CA PRO A 45 5.92 -17.59 -1.52
C PRO A 45 5.95 -16.82 -2.85
N GLY A 46 6.68 -17.34 -3.84
CA GLY A 46 6.86 -16.69 -5.14
C GLY A 46 7.96 -15.64 -5.21
N TYR A 47 8.72 -15.41 -4.13
CA TYR A 47 9.83 -14.46 -4.13
C TYR A 47 10.94 -14.83 -5.13
N PHE A 48 11.22 -16.13 -5.26
CA PHE A 48 12.18 -16.65 -6.24
C PHE A 48 11.46 -17.14 -7.49
N GLY A 49 11.97 -16.74 -8.66
CA GLY A 49 11.43 -17.15 -9.96
C GLY A 49 11.36 -15.99 -10.94
N LYS A 50 11.07 -16.30 -12.21
CA LYS A 50 10.80 -15.31 -13.27
C LYS A 50 9.42 -15.60 -13.85
N VAL A 51 8.56 -14.58 -13.89
CA VAL A 51 7.17 -14.70 -14.36
C VAL A 51 6.86 -13.56 -15.32
N GLY A 52 6.04 -13.84 -16.35
CA GLY A 52 5.51 -12.84 -17.28
C GLY A 52 6.53 -12.27 -18.28
N MET A 53 6.07 -11.31 -19.08
CA MET A 53 6.88 -10.61 -20.10
C MET A 53 7.41 -9.27 -19.57
N ARG A 54 8.63 -8.91 -19.96
CA ARG A 54 9.25 -7.63 -19.53
C ARG A 54 8.77 -6.47 -20.41
N HIS A 55 8.12 -5.49 -19.81
CA HIS A 55 7.67 -4.27 -20.50
C HIS A 55 8.74 -3.17 -20.38
N TYR A 56 9.44 -2.87 -21.49
CA TYR A 56 10.44 -1.80 -21.54
C TYR A 56 9.79 -0.43 -21.75
N ARG A 57 10.38 0.63 -21.17
CA ARG A 57 9.90 2.03 -21.28
C ARG A 57 8.40 2.18 -20.97
N LEU A 58 7.97 1.61 -19.85
CA LEU A 58 6.56 1.68 -19.41
C LEU A 58 6.11 3.13 -19.21
N LYS A 59 5.13 3.58 -20.01
CA LYS A 59 4.47 4.89 -19.87
C LYS A 59 3.17 4.74 -19.07
N ARG A 60 3.20 5.05 -17.78
CA ARG A 60 2.04 4.87 -16.88
C ARG A 60 0.80 5.68 -17.28
N ASN A 61 0.97 6.86 -17.88
CA ASN A 61 -0.14 7.71 -18.31
C ASN A 61 -0.99 7.06 -19.41
N GLN A 62 -0.42 6.16 -20.22
CA GLN A 62 -1.18 5.47 -21.28
C GLN A 62 -2.10 4.38 -20.73
N SER A 63 -1.74 3.78 -19.59
CA SER A 63 -2.53 2.77 -18.89
C SER A 63 -3.38 3.37 -17.77
N PHE A 64 -3.50 4.70 -17.71
CA PHE A 64 -4.26 5.37 -16.67
C PHE A 64 -5.76 5.22 -16.96
N CYS A 65 -6.38 4.28 -16.24
CA CYS A 65 -7.81 3.96 -16.36
C CYS A 65 -8.41 3.84 -14.95
N PRO A 66 -8.70 4.98 -14.30
CA PRO A 66 -9.40 5.02 -13.02
C PRO A 66 -10.83 4.46 -13.14
N THR A 67 -11.28 3.79 -12.09
CA THR A 67 -12.61 3.18 -12.04
C THR A 67 -13.45 3.81 -10.92
N VAL A 68 -14.71 4.13 -11.19
CA VAL A 68 -15.69 4.59 -10.19
C VAL A 68 -16.83 3.59 -10.08
N ASN A 69 -17.28 3.31 -8.86
CA ASN A 69 -18.42 2.45 -8.61
C ASN A 69 -19.74 3.23 -8.67
N LEU A 70 -20.85 2.57 -9.02
CA LEU A 70 -22.16 3.19 -9.19
C LEU A 70 -22.72 3.82 -7.90
N ASP A 71 -22.46 3.21 -6.74
CA ASP A 71 -22.86 3.72 -5.42
C ASP A 71 -22.23 5.08 -5.10
N LYS A 72 -21.04 5.35 -5.67
CA LYS A 72 -20.29 6.58 -5.44
C LYS A 72 -20.66 7.72 -6.39
N LEU A 73 -21.46 7.48 -7.43
CA LEU A 73 -21.82 8.52 -8.39
C LEU A 73 -22.54 9.70 -7.72
N TRP A 74 -23.41 9.41 -6.74
CA TRP A 74 -24.13 10.45 -6.00
C TRP A 74 -23.24 11.32 -5.12
N THR A 75 -22.03 10.87 -4.79
CA THR A 75 -21.06 11.71 -4.05
C THR A 75 -20.41 12.79 -4.90
N LEU A 76 -20.54 12.68 -6.23
CA LEU A 76 -19.99 13.65 -7.19
C LEU A 76 -20.99 14.75 -7.52
N VAL A 77 -22.26 14.53 -7.20
CA VAL A 77 -23.31 15.51 -7.35
C VAL A 77 -23.35 16.35 -6.08
N SER A 78 -23.23 17.67 -6.21
CA SER A 78 -23.38 18.56 -5.05
C SER A 78 -24.78 18.44 -4.43
N GLU A 79 -24.91 18.58 -3.12
CA GLU A 79 -26.20 18.52 -2.42
C GLU A 79 -27.21 19.53 -3.01
N GLN A 80 -26.73 20.71 -3.41
CA GLN A 80 -27.56 21.74 -4.03
C GLN A 80 -28.10 21.28 -5.40
N THR A 81 -27.27 20.65 -6.23
CA THR A 81 -27.71 20.10 -7.52
C THR A 81 -28.71 18.97 -7.33
N TRP A 82 -28.51 18.14 -6.31
CA TRP A 82 -29.43 17.05 -5.99
C TRP A 82 -30.80 17.54 -5.51
N ALA A 83 -30.82 18.50 -4.57
CA ALA A 83 -32.07 19.12 -4.08
C ALA A 83 -32.84 19.80 -5.21
N ASN A 84 -32.17 20.57 -6.06
CA ASN A 84 -32.78 21.23 -7.22
C ASN A 84 -33.36 20.24 -8.23
N ALA A 85 -32.68 19.10 -8.46
CA ALA A 85 -33.17 18.05 -9.35
C ALA A 85 -34.40 17.33 -8.77
N ALA A 86 -34.46 17.14 -7.45
CA ALA A 86 -35.60 16.54 -6.77
C ALA A 86 -36.85 17.44 -6.81
N GLU A 87 -36.68 18.76 -6.75
CA GLU A 87 -37.78 19.72 -6.80
C GLU A 87 -38.28 20.03 -8.22
N ASN A 88 -37.52 19.67 -9.26
CA ASN A 88 -37.83 20.02 -10.64
C ASN A 88 -38.90 19.07 -11.24
N LYS A 89 -40.10 19.61 -11.48
CA LYS A 89 -41.26 18.87 -12.04
C LYS A 89 -41.20 18.61 -13.55
N THR A 90 -40.18 19.13 -14.25
CA THR A 90 -40.04 18.98 -15.71
C THR A 90 -39.36 17.67 -16.13
N GLY A 91 -38.92 16.85 -15.16
CA GLY A 91 -38.31 15.54 -15.43
C GLY A 91 -36.83 15.58 -15.83
N ALA A 92 -36.14 16.71 -15.64
CA ALA A 92 -34.72 16.86 -15.92
C ALA A 92 -33.87 16.08 -14.90
N ALA A 93 -32.92 15.27 -15.38
CA ALA A 93 -32.01 14.46 -14.56
C ALA A 93 -30.63 15.12 -14.40
N PRO A 94 -29.93 14.91 -13.26
CA PRO A 94 -28.59 15.44 -13.05
C PRO A 94 -27.55 14.72 -13.92
N ILE A 95 -26.66 15.50 -14.56
CA ILE A 95 -25.54 14.97 -15.34
C ILE A 95 -24.32 14.88 -14.41
N THR A 96 -23.71 13.69 -14.34
CA THR A 96 -22.50 13.44 -13.53
C THR A 96 -21.31 13.23 -14.44
N ASP A 97 -20.37 14.17 -14.46
CA ASP A 97 -19.10 14.03 -15.18
C ASP A 97 -18.09 13.27 -14.32
N VAL A 98 -17.70 12.07 -14.78
CA VAL A 98 -16.76 11.20 -14.10
C VAL A 98 -15.30 11.44 -14.52
N ALA A 99 -15.04 12.23 -15.56
CA ALA A 99 -13.69 12.51 -16.06
C ALA A 99 -12.90 13.48 -15.15
N LEU A 100 -13.60 14.39 -14.47
CA LEU A 100 -13.01 15.37 -13.55
C LEU A 100 -12.44 14.76 -12.26
N LEU A 101 -12.86 13.55 -11.91
CA LEU A 101 -12.47 12.86 -10.66
C LEU A 101 -11.00 12.39 -10.69
N VAL A 102 -10.36 12.44 -11.86
CA VAL A 102 -9.11 11.70 -12.08
C VAL A 102 -8.03 12.48 -12.83
N SER A 103 -8.21 13.79 -12.92
CA SER A 103 -7.21 14.71 -13.47
C SER A 103 -6.13 15.04 -12.45
#